data_AF-A0AAU3JBL1-F1
#
_entry.id   AF-A0AAU3JBL1-F1
#
_cell.length_a   1.000
_cell.length_b   1.000
_cell.length_c   1.000
_cell.angle_alpha   90.00
_cell.angle_beta   90.00
_cell.angle_gamma   90.00
#
_symmetry.space_group_name_H-M   'P 1'
#
loop_
_entity.id
_entity.type
_entity.pdbx_description
1 polymer ?
#
loop_
_entity_poly.entity_id
_entity_poly.type
_entity_poly.pdbx_seq_one_letter_code
_entity_poly.pdbx_strand_id
1 'polypeptide(L)'
;MTAETVPARPSAPTTWRAGLRPAERLCHTVGLVLVVSGLVHLAVFAVDGGPWDGPVSWRKPVTFGLSFGATLIAVTWVTSYLRVGPRLRALLLTVFAADCVVEVGGITLQAWRRVPSHLDMETSFDTAVSMTLAVGGGVLVVLLTLFALASFRHRPSGPAGMAPAVRSGFAILLVALATGAAMIARGVVLTRTGHQEAAYHSTAPLKPLHGVSLHAVLVLPSLAWLLSRTSWSEQIRRRIVAAAIGCYVVAVIGAGVWAVLTY
;
A
#
# COMPACT_ATOMS: atom_id res chain seq x y z
N MET A 1 -13.63 1.40 58.01
CA MET A 1 -12.50 1.53 57.08
C MET A 1 -12.81 0.66 55.87
N THR A 2 -13.49 1.21 54.88
CA THR A 2 -13.97 0.49 53.69
C THR A 2 -12.87 0.46 52.64
N ALA A 3 -12.35 -0.73 52.35
CA ALA A 3 -11.35 -0.95 51.30
C ALA A 3 -12.00 -0.73 49.93
N GLU A 4 -11.60 0.35 49.26
CA GLU A 4 -12.03 0.69 47.91
C GLU A 4 -11.29 -0.22 46.92
N THR A 5 -12.00 -1.21 46.38
CA THR A 5 -11.49 -2.10 45.34
C THR A 5 -11.32 -1.32 44.04
N VAL A 6 -10.07 -0.97 43.71
CA VAL A 6 -9.70 -0.38 42.42
C VAL A 6 -10.11 -1.36 41.30
N PRO A 7 -10.98 -0.97 40.36
CA PRO A 7 -11.34 -1.85 39.26
C PRO A 7 -10.12 -2.08 38.36
N ALA A 8 -9.80 -3.36 38.14
CA ALA A 8 -8.74 -3.78 37.24
C ALA A 8 -8.97 -3.17 35.84
N ARG A 9 -7.95 -2.45 35.33
CA ARG A 9 -7.96 -1.93 33.96
C ARG A 9 -8.14 -3.11 33.00
N PRO A 10 -9.05 -3.04 32.01
CA PRO A 10 -9.13 -4.07 30.99
C PRO A 10 -7.78 -4.18 30.28
N SER A 11 -7.13 -5.31 30.44
CA SER A 11 -5.92 -5.66 29.72
C SER A 11 -6.20 -5.59 28.22
N ALA A 12 -5.27 -4.96 27.48
CA ALA A 12 -5.29 -5.00 26.03
C ALA A 12 -5.37 -6.47 25.58
N PRO A 13 -6.14 -6.81 24.52
CA PRO A 13 -6.19 -8.18 24.04
C PRO A 13 -4.78 -8.68 23.73
N THR A 14 -4.30 -9.60 24.56
CA THR A 14 -3.10 -10.39 24.36
C THR A 14 -3.35 -11.43 23.27
N THR A 15 -3.61 -10.98 22.04
CA THR A 15 -3.92 -11.88 20.92
C THR A 15 -2.82 -11.88 19.86
N TRP A 16 -1.56 -11.82 20.27
CA TRP A 16 -0.45 -12.21 19.39
C TRP A 16 -0.24 -13.74 19.37
N ARG A 17 -0.83 -14.47 20.34
CA ARG A 17 -0.71 -15.94 20.48
C ARG A 17 -1.92 -16.74 20.01
N ALA A 18 -3.00 -16.10 19.55
CA ALA A 18 -3.99 -16.81 18.74
C ALA A 18 -3.34 -17.02 17.37
N GLY A 19 -3.04 -18.28 17.02
CA GLY A 19 -2.29 -18.59 15.80
C GLY A 19 -2.87 -17.88 14.57
N LEU A 20 -1.99 -17.29 13.76
CA LEU A 20 -2.38 -16.63 12.51
C LEU A 20 -3.23 -17.59 11.67
N ARG A 21 -4.36 -17.09 11.16
CA ARG A 21 -5.19 -17.87 10.25
C ARG A 21 -4.40 -18.20 8.98
N PRO A 22 -4.73 -19.28 8.25
CA PRO A 22 -3.99 -19.67 7.06
C PRO A 22 -3.81 -18.55 6.03
N ALA A 23 -4.85 -17.75 5.77
CA ALA A 23 -4.78 -16.61 4.87
C ALA A 23 -3.83 -15.51 5.37
N GLU A 24 -3.79 -15.24 6.67
CA GLU A 24 -2.88 -14.24 7.24
C GLU A 24 -1.43 -14.70 7.12
N ARG A 25 -1.16 -15.98 7.41
CA ARG A 25 0.17 -16.57 7.22
C ARG A 25 0.61 -16.46 5.76
N LEU A 26 -0.26 -16.80 4.83
CA LEU A 26 -0.01 -16.66 3.40
C LEU A 26 0.38 -15.21 3.05
N CYS A 27 -0.41 -14.22 3.46
CA CYS A 27 -0.12 -12.82 3.14
C CYS A 27 1.19 -12.33 3.74
N HIS A 28 1.54 -12.71 4.97
CA HIS A 28 2.83 -12.34 5.57
C HIS A 28 4.00 -13.01 4.84
N THR A 29 3.89 -14.31 4.51
CA THR A 29 4.92 -15.03 3.74
C THR A 29 5.10 -14.42 2.36
N VAL A 30 4.00 -14.22 1.61
CA VAL A 30 4.04 -13.58 0.29
C VAL A 30 4.63 -12.18 0.40
N GLY A 31 4.17 -11.38 1.36
CA GLY A 31 4.69 -10.03 1.54
C GLY A 31 6.19 -10.01 1.83
N LEU A 32 6.69 -10.92 2.65
CA LEU A 32 8.13 -11.07 2.92
C LEU A 32 8.90 -11.48 1.67
N VAL A 33 8.38 -12.43 0.89
CA VAL A 33 8.99 -12.87 -0.37
C VAL A 33 9.08 -11.70 -1.37
N LEU A 34 8.04 -10.87 -1.47
CA LEU A 34 8.04 -9.69 -2.34
C LEU A 34 9.05 -8.64 -1.89
N VAL A 35 9.16 -8.39 -0.58
CA VAL A 35 10.20 -7.49 -0.01
C VAL A 35 11.60 -8.02 -0.36
N VAL A 36 11.85 -9.31 -0.12
CA VAL A 36 13.14 -9.95 -0.45
C VAL A 36 13.42 -9.87 -1.95
N SER A 37 12.42 -10.11 -2.80
CA SER A 37 12.55 -9.94 -4.26
C SER A 37 12.97 -8.50 -4.61
N GLY A 38 12.36 -7.49 -4.01
CA GLY A 38 12.75 -6.09 -4.22
C GLY A 38 14.20 -5.82 -3.80
N LEU A 39 14.65 -6.38 -2.68
CA LEU A 39 16.04 -6.26 -2.21
C LEU A 39 17.03 -7.00 -3.12
N VAL A 40 16.66 -8.17 -3.65
CA VAL A 40 17.48 -8.90 -4.63
C VAL A 40 17.65 -8.08 -5.89
N HIS A 41 16.59 -7.47 -6.42
CA HIS A 41 16.69 -6.59 -7.59
C HIS A 41 17.50 -5.32 -7.31
N LEU A 42 17.57 -4.87 -6.05
CA LEU A 42 18.42 -3.74 -5.67
C LEU A 42 19.90 -4.16 -5.73
N ALA A 43 20.22 -5.38 -5.31
CA ALA A 43 21.56 -5.94 -5.48
C ALA A 43 21.91 -6.15 -6.96
N VAL A 44 20.95 -6.62 -7.79
CA VAL A 44 21.12 -6.69 -9.25
C VAL A 44 21.44 -5.32 -9.84
N PHE A 45 20.68 -4.28 -9.46
CA PHE A 45 20.94 -2.91 -9.89
C PHE A 45 22.34 -2.43 -9.50
N ALA A 46 22.81 -2.76 -8.30
CA ALA A 46 24.15 -2.38 -7.84
C ALA A 46 25.29 -3.03 -8.65
N VAL A 47 25.03 -4.16 -9.32
CA VAL A 47 26.01 -4.90 -10.13
C VAL A 47 25.87 -4.57 -11.63
N ASP A 48 24.66 -4.66 -12.18
CA ASP A 48 24.35 -4.43 -13.60
C ASP A 48 24.38 -2.94 -13.97
N GLY A 49 24.10 -2.05 -13.00
CA GLY A 49 24.10 -0.61 -13.18
C GLY A 49 22.91 -0.08 -13.99
N GLY A 50 23.14 1.01 -14.74
CA GLY A 50 22.13 1.69 -15.55
C GLY A 50 21.43 2.85 -14.84
N PRO A 51 20.54 3.58 -15.55
CA PRO A 51 19.83 4.70 -14.98
C PRO A 51 18.76 4.22 -13.98
N TRP A 52 18.61 4.95 -12.86
CA TRP A 52 17.53 4.72 -11.90
C TRP A 52 16.15 5.08 -12.46
N ASP A 53 16.09 6.10 -13.33
CA ASP A 53 14.88 6.54 -14.00
C ASP A 53 14.79 6.02 -15.43
N GLY A 54 13.62 6.20 -16.03
CA GLY A 54 13.30 5.68 -17.36
C GLY A 54 12.28 4.55 -17.36
N PRO A 55 11.83 4.14 -18.56
CA PRO A 55 10.79 3.14 -18.72
C PRO A 55 11.28 1.71 -18.42
N VAL A 56 12.56 1.46 -18.70
CA VAL A 56 13.29 0.20 -18.45
C VAL A 56 14.37 0.48 -17.40
N SER A 57 14.01 0.30 -16.13
CA SER A 57 14.94 0.52 -15.01
C SER A 57 14.65 -0.50 -13.90
N TRP A 58 15.72 -0.96 -13.25
CA TRP A 58 15.66 -1.83 -12.08
C TRP A 58 14.92 -1.19 -10.89
N ARG A 59 14.70 0.13 -10.87
CA ARG A 59 13.88 0.81 -9.87
C ARG A 59 12.51 0.16 -9.74
N LYS A 60 11.86 -0.22 -10.84
CA LYS A 60 10.48 -0.77 -10.80
C LYS A 60 10.41 -2.05 -9.98
N PRO A 61 11.14 -3.14 -10.29
CA PRO A 61 11.09 -4.35 -9.47
C PRO A 61 11.54 -4.12 -8.02
N VAL A 62 12.50 -3.22 -7.76
CA VAL A 62 12.89 -2.83 -6.40
C VAL A 62 11.72 -2.21 -5.64
N THR A 63 11.23 -1.08 -6.13
CA THR A 63 10.23 -0.27 -5.42
C THR A 63 8.87 -0.96 -5.34
N PHE A 64 8.46 -1.68 -6.39
CA PHE A 64 7.20 -2.43 -6.37
C PHE A 64 7.30 -3.64 -5.44
N GLY A 65 8.39 -4.41 -5.47
CA GLY A 65 8.58 -5.53 -4.55
C GLY A 65 8.53 -5.10 -3.08
N LEU A 66 9.26 -4.04 -2.73
CA LEU A 66 9.24 -3.46 -1.39
C LEU A 66 7.86 -2.92 -1.00
N SER A 67 7.24 -2.12 -1.86
CA SER A 67 5.97 -1.43 -1.58
C SER A 67 4.79 -2.40 -1.47
N PHE A 68 4.63 -3.30 -2.45
CA PHE A 68 3.56 -4.31 -2.41
C PHE A 68 3.75 -5.27 -1.25
N GLY A 69 4.99 -5.72 -1.00
CA GLY A 69 5.27 -6.62 0.11
C GLY A 69 4.98 -5.99 1.48
N ALA A 70 5.47 -4.77 1.71
CA ALA A 70 5.21 -4.03 2.94
C ALA A 70 3.72 -3.70 3.11
N THR A 71 3.04 -3.29 2.04
CA THR A 71 1.60 -2.96 2.07
C THR A 71 0.74 -4.20 2.31
N LEU A 72 1.07 -5.35 1.73
CA LEU A 72 0.36 -6.61 1.98
C LEU A 72 0.47 -7.02 3.46
N ILE A 73 1.67 -6.96 4.03
CA ILE A 73 1.89 -7.20 5.46
C ILE A 73 1.08 -6.21 6.29
N ALA A 74 1.19 -4.91 5.97
CA ALA A 74 0.53 -3.83 6.67
C ALA A 74 -1.00 -4.00 6.68
N VAL A 75 -1.62 -4.20 5.52
CA VAL A 75 -3.07 -4.34 5.38
C VAL A 75 -3.55 -5.64 6.05
N THR A 76 -2.79 -6.74 5.95
CA THR A 76 -3.12 -7.97 6.68
C THR A 76 -3.22 -7.71 8.18
N TRP A 77 -2.26 -6.99 8.74
CA TRP A 77 -2.26 -6.58 10.14
C TRP A 77 -3.34 -5.54 10.46
N VAL A 78 -3.43 -4.44 9.73
CA VAL A 78 -4.37 -3.32 9.96
C VAL A 78 -5.82 -3.79 9.89
N THR A 79 -6.14 -4.69 8.96
CA THR A 79 -7.51 -5.22 8.83
C THR A 79 -7.94 -6.09 10.01
N SER A 80 -7.02 -6.51 10.90
CA SER A 80 -7.37 -7.16 12.16
C SER A 80 -8.08 -6.23 13.15
N TYR A 81 -7.93 -4.91 12.99
CA TYR A 81 -8.66 -3.89 13.77
C TYR A 81 -10.05 -3.58 13.20
N LEU A 82 -10.39 -4.12 12.03
CA LEU A 82 -11.66 -3.86 11.35
C LEU A 82 -12.71 -4.92 11.72
N ARG A 83 -13.98 -4.50 11.73
CA ARG A 83 -15.12 -5.43 11.87
C ARG A 83 -15.53 -5.95 10.50
N VAL A 84 -14.82 -6.98 10.02
CA VAL A 84 -15.11 -7.68 8.76
C VAL A 84 -15.36 -9.16 9.05
N GLY A 85 -16.37 -9.74 8.40
CA GLY A 85 -16.67 -11.17 8.53
C GLY A 85 -15.44 -12.03 8.17
N PRO A 86 -15.16 -13.11 8.92
CA PRO A 86 -13.90 -13.85 8.80
C PRO A 86 -13.67 -14.47 7.42
N ARG A 87 -14.72 -14.97 6.78
CA ARG A 87 -14.66 -15.56 5.41
C ARG A 87 -14.36 -14.49 4.37
N LEU A 88 -15.08 -13.36 4.43
CA LEU A 88 -14.87 -12.23 3.52
C LEU A 88 -13.46 -11.66 3.67
N ARG A 89 -12.98 -11.44 4.91
CA ARG A 89 -11.62 -10.95 5.13
C ARG A 89 -10.58 -11.92 4.57
N ALA A 90 -10.74 -13.22 4.79
CA ALA A 90 -9.82 -14.22 4.24
C ALA A 90 -9.81 -14.19 2.70
N LEU A 91 -10.98 -14.12 2.06
CA LEU A 91 -11.10 -14.00 0.60
C LEU A 91 -10.37 -12.75 0.08
N LEU A 92 -10.69 -11.57 0.62
CA LEU A 92 -10.11 -10.30 0.18
C LEU A 92 -8.58 -10.28 0.36
N LEU A 93 -8.07 -10.83 1.45
CA LEU A 93 -6.62 -10.91 1.70
C LEU A 93 -5.93 -11.91 0.77
N THR A 94 -6.54 -13.06 0.48
CA THR A 94 -6.00 -14.03 -0.49
C THR A 94 -5.96 -13.45 -1.89
N VAL A 95 -7.04 -12.77 -2.32
CA VAL A 95 -7.08 -12.07 -3.62
C VAL A 95 -6.02 -10.98 -3.66
N PHE A 96 -5.89 -10.18 -2.59
CA PHE A 96 -4.85 -9.15 -2.52
C PHE A 96 -3.45 -9.75 -2.63
N ALA A 97 -3.17 -10.85 -1.93
CA ALA A 97 -1.86 -11.52 -2.02
C ALA A 97 -1.58 -12.06 -3.43
N ALA A 98 -2.57 -12.67 -4.08
CA ALA A 98 -2.43 -13.18 -5.44
C ALA A 98 -2.17 -12.03 -6.43
N ASP A 99 -2.91 -10.94 -6.30
CA ASP A 99 -2.75 -9.74 -7.11
C ASP A 99 -1.35 -9.13 -6.94
N CYS A 100 -0.87 -8.97 -5.70
CA CYS A 100 0.50 -8.51 -5.44
C CYS A 100 1.57 -9.36 -6.13
N VAL A 101 1.38 -10.69 -6.18
CA VAL A 101 2.33 -11.60 -6.84
C VAL A 101 2.29 -11.41 -8.36
N VAL A 102 1.09 -11.29 -8.95
CA VAL A 102 0.93 -11.06 -10.38
C VAL A 102 1.53 -9.72 -10.79
N GLU A 103 1.25 -8.66 -10.03
CA GLU A 103 1.77 -7.31 -10.26
C GLU A 103 3.30 -7.28 -10.26
N VAL A 104 3.90 -7.69 -9.14
CA VAL A 104 5.37 -7.69 -9.00
C VAL A 104 6.02 -8.69 -9.97
N GLY A 105 5.37 -9.83 -10.22
CA GLY A 105 5.83 -10.85 -11.16
C GLY A 105 5.88 -10.35 -12.60
N GLY A 106 4.82 -9.69 -13.08
CA GLY A 106 4.77 -9.11 -14.42
C GLY A 106 5.79 -7.98 -14.60
N ILE A 107 5.97 -7.14 -13.58
CA ILE A 107 7.01 -6.10 -13.57
C ILE A 107 8.40 -6.69 -13.63
N THR A 108 8.65 -7.72 -12.80
CA THR A 108 9.92 -8.43 -12.75
C THR A 108 10.23 -9.08 -14.09
N LEU A 109 9.28 -9.82 -14.65
CA LEU A 109 9.39 -10.45 -15.96
C LEU A 109 9.81 -9.44 -17.04
N GLN A 110 9.13 -8.29 -17.09
CA GLN A 110 9.42 -7.26 -18.09
C GLN A 110 10.78 -6.58 -17.88
N ALA A 111 11.18 -6.36 -16.62
CA ALA A 111 12.51 -5.86 -16.30
C ALA A 111 13.62 -6.79 -16.81
N TRP A 112 13.47 -8.11 -16.61
CA TRP A 112 14.43 -9.11 -17.12
C TRP A 112 14.43 -9.23 -18.64
N ARG A 113 13.30 -8.96 -19.29
CA ARG A 113 13.20 -8.82 -20.76
C ARG A 113 13.74 -7.49 -21.28
N ARG A 114 14.11 -6.55 -20.39
CA ARG A 114 14.54 -5.18 -20.70
C ARG A 114 13.52 -4.38 -21.51
N VAL A 115 12.24 -4.57 -21.22
CA VAL A 115 11.14 -3.79 -21.82
C VAL A 115 10.27 -3.14 -20.73
N PRO A 116 9.50 -2.09 -21.05
CA PRO A 116 8.66 -1.42 -20.07
C PRO A 116 7.52 -2.32 -19.57
N SER A 117 7.23 -2.29 -18.27
CA SER A 117 6.19 -3.18 -17.71
C SER A 117 4.76 -2.66 -17.85
N HIS A 118 4.57 -1.35 -17.70
CA HIS A 118 3.27 -0.69 -17.74
C HIS A 118 3.18 0.15 -19.00
N LEU A 119 2.00 0.16 -19.61
CA LEU A 119 1.69 0.90 -20.83
C LEU A 119 2.48 0.43 -22.06
N ASP A 120 3.22 -0.66 -21.97
CA ASP A 120 3.88 -1.27 -23.13
C ASP A 120 2.85 -2.02 -23.97
N MET A 121 2.63 -1.53 -25.18
CA MET A 121 1.70 -2.09 -26.16
C MET A 121 2.41 -2.35 -27.50
N GLU A 122 3.74 -2.42 -27.49
CA GLU A 122 4.56 -2.55 -28.72
C GLU A 122 4.46 -3.96 -29.33
N THR A 123 4.22 -4.97 -28.50
CA THR A 123 3.93 -6.35 -28.95
C THR A 123 2.66 -6.91 -28.31
N SER A 124 2.13 -8.00 -28.85
CA SER A 124 0.97 -8.70 -28.29
C SER A 124 1.23 -9.26 -26.89
N PHE A 125 2.45 -9.73 -26.64
CA PHE A 125 2.85 -10.24 -25.32
C PHE A 125 3.00 -9.10 -24.31
N ASP A 126 3.64 -7.99 -24.69
CA ASP A 126 3.79 -6.82 -23.83
C ASP A 126 2.44 -6.21 -23.47
N THR A 127 1.55 -6.13 -24.47
CA THR A 127 0.15 -5.74 -24.28
C THR A 127 -0.55 -6.63 -23.26
N ALA A 128 -0.40 -7.95 -23.35
CA ALA A 128 -1.04 -8.88 -22.43
C ALA A 128 -0.56 -8.69 -20.98
N VAL A 129 0.75 -8.50 -20.77
CA VAL A 129 1.31 -8.20 -19.45
C VAL A 129 0.80 -6.85 -18.94
N SER A 130 0.92 -5.79 -19.75
CA SER A 130 0.50 -4.43 -19.43
C SER A 130 -1.00 -4.36 -19.05
N MET A 131 -1.85 -5.06 -19.79
CA MET A 131 -3.28 -5.16 -19.50
C MET A 131 -3.57 -5.96 -18.23
N THR A 132 -2.78 -7.01 -17.94
CA THR A 132 -2.92 -7.76 -16.68
C THR A 132 -2.61 -6.88 -15.48
N LEU A 133 -1.54 -6.07 -15.54
CA LEU A 133 -1.22 -5.09 -14.48
C LEU A 133 -2.31 -4.00 -14.36
N ALA A 134 -2.90 -3.56 -15.48
CA ALA A 134 -4.00 -2.59 -15.42
C ALA A 134 -5.25 -3.18 -14.73
N VAL A 135 -5.57 -4.46 -15.01
CA VAL A 135 -6.67 -5.18 -14.38
C VAL A 135 -6.39 -5.41 -12.89
N GLY A 136 -5.17 -5.81 -12.53
CA GLY A 136 -4.75 -5.98 -11.14
C GLY A 136 -4.89 -4.69 -10.34
N GLY A 137 -4.42 -3.56 -10.90
CA GLY A 137 -4.71 -2.23 -10.38
C GLY A 137 -6.20 -1.99 -10.10
N GLY A 138 -7.10 -2.37 -11.01
CA GLY A 138 -8.55 -2.30 -10.79
C GLY A 138 -9.05 -3.18 -9.64
N VAL A 139 -8.51 -4.39 -9.50
CA VAL A 139 -8.80 -5.31 -8.38
C VAL A 139 -8.36 -4.68 -7.05
N LEU A 140 -7.18 -4.07 -6.99
CA LEU A 140 -6.69 -3.33 -5.82
C LEU A 140 -7.61 -2.17 -5.44
N VAL A 141 -8.08 -1.39 -6.42
CA VAL A 141 -9.04 -0.30 -6.18
C VAL A 141 -10.26 -0.83 -5.45
N VAL A 142 -10.88 -1.90 -5.94
CA VAL A 142 -12.09 -2.47 -5.35
C VAL A 142 -11.81 -3.00 -3.95
N LEU A 143 -10.82 -3.87 -3.77
CA LEU A 143 -10.60 -4.56 -2.50
C LEU A 143 -10.18 -3.60 -1.38
N LEU A 144 -9.31 -2.62 -1.68
CA LEU A 144 -8.83 -1.66 -0.68
C LEU A 144 -9.92 -0.63 -0.35
N THR A 145 -10.80 -0.32 -1.31
CA THR A 145 -12.01 0.46 -1.04
C THR A 145 -12.96 -0.27 -0.09
N LEU A 146 -13.15 -1.59 -0.25
CA LEU A 146 -13.98 -2.37 0.67
C LEU A 146 -13.44 -2.33 2.11
N PHE A 147 -12.11 -2.45 2.29
CA PHE A 147 -11.51 -2.31 3.62
C PHE A 147 -11.60 -0.87 4.16
N ALA A 148 -11.41 0.13 3.31
CA ALA A 148 -11.58 1.53 3.68
C ALA A 148 -13.02 1.79 4.18
N LEU A 149 -14.03 1.38 3.41
CA LEU A 149 -15.44 1.48 3.78
C LEU A 149 -15.75 0.75 5.10
N ALA A 150 -15.19 -0.44 5.31
CA ALA A 150 -15.35 -1.16 6.57
C ALA A 150 -14.78 -0.37 7.77
N SER A 151 -13.67 0.35 7.59
CA SER A 151 -13.07 1.21 8.62
C SER A 151 -13.92 2.43 8.97
N PHE A 152 -14.73 2.93 8.04
CA PHE A 152 -15.64 4.05 8.29
C PHE A 152 -16.98 3.58 8.85
N ARG A 153 -17.52 2.46 8.34
CA ARG A 153 -18.80 1.89 8.79
C ARG A 153 -18.79 1.49 10.25
N HIS A 154 -17.70 0.92 10.73
CA HIS A 154 -17.52 0.58 12.13
C HIS A 154 -16.22 1.16 12.65
N ARG A 155 -16.23 1.71 13.87
CA ARG A 155 -15.02 2.23 14.50
C ARG A 155 -13.99 1.10 14.65
N PRO A 156 -12.77 1.25 14.10
CA PRO A 156 -11.71 0.26 14.30
C PRO A 156 -11.39 0.10 15.78
N SER A 157 -11.07 -1.13 16.18
CA SER A 157 -10.62 -1.45 17.54
C SER A 157 -9.15 -1.06 17.76
N GLY A 158 -8.63 -1.30 18.96
CA GLY A 158 -7.22 -1.11 19.28
C GLY A 158 -6.92 0.05 20.24
N PRO A 159 -5.63 0.38 20.43
CA PRO A 159 -5.19 1.36 21.43
C PRO A 159 -5.62 2.80 21.10
N ALA A 160 -5.41 3.70 22.05
CA ALA A 160 -5.67 5.13 21.87
C ALA A 160 -4.98 5.68 20.61
N GLY A 161 -5.77 6.30 19.72
CA GLY A 161 -5.30 6.81 18.42
C GLY A 161 -5.37 5.81 17.25
N MET A 162 -5.61 4.52 17.48
CA MET A 162 -5.66 3.54 16.39
C MET A 162 -6.81 3.80 15.40
N ALA A 163 -8.01 4.06 15.90
CA ALA A 163 -9.18 4.31 15.04
C ALA A 163 -8.99 5.47 14.03
N PRO A 164 -8.56 6.69 14.44
CA PRO A 164 -8.26 7.74 13.47
C PRO A 164 -7.06 7.40 12.59
N ALA A 165 -6.02 6.74 13.10
CA ALA A 165 -4.87 6.32 12.29
C ALA A 165 -5.25 5.38 11.14
N VAL A 166 -6.07 4.36 11.42
CA VAL A 166 -6.56 3.40 10.42
C VAL A 166 -7.46 4.09 9.39
N ARG A 167 -8.40 4.91 9.83
CA ARG A 167 -9.31 5.64 8.93
C ARG A 167 -8.57 6.61 8.02
N SER A 168 -7.67 7.43 8.59
CA SER A 168 -6.86 8.36 7.81
C SER A 168 -5.90 7.62 6.88
N GLY A 169 -5.29 6.53 7.33
CA GLY A 169 -4.44 5.68 6.51
C GLY A 169 -5.17 5.12 5.29
N PHE A 170 -6.38 4.58 5.48
CA PHE A 170 -7.21 4.13 4.35
C PHE A 170 -7.69 5.28 3.47
N ALA A 171 -8.15 6.40 4.04
CA ALA A 171 -8.59 7.55 3.23
C ALA A 171 -7.48 8.09 2.34
N ILE A 172 -6.26 8.21 2.87
CA ILE A 172 -5.10 8.66 2.10
C ILE A 172 -4.68 7.59 1.09
N LEU A 173 -4.75 6.30 1.43
CA LEU A 173 -4.54 5.22 0.46
C LEU A 173 -5.50 5.32 -0.73
N LEU A 174 -6.76 5.72 -0.54
CA LEU A 174 -7.70 5.95 -1.65
C LEU A 174 -7.22 7.05 -2.61
N VAL A 175 -6.49 8.06 -2.13
CA VAL A 175 -5.84 9.07 -2.99
C VAL A 175 -4.76 8.41 -3.85
N ALA A 176 -3.97 7.48 -3.30
CA ALA A 176 -3.01 6.70 -4.07
C ALA A 176 -3.70 5.88 -5.17
N LEU A 177 -4.84 5.24 -4.85
CA LEU A 177 -5.60 4.43 -5.81
C LEU A 177 -6.18 5.29 -6.93
N ALA A 178 -6.78 6.44 -6.59
CA ALA A 178 -7.32 7.36 -7.58
C ALA A 178 -6.23 7.92 -8.51
N THR A 179 -5.07 8.27 -7.95
CA THR A 179 -3.93 8.79 -8.73
C THR A 179 -3.31 7.71 -9.62
N GLY A 180 -3.21 6.47 -9.15
CA GLY A 180 -2.80 5.32 -9.95
C GLY A 180 -3.75 5.05 -11.12
N ALA A 181 -5.07 5.10 -10.87
CA ALA A 181 -6.07 4.97 -11.92
C ALA A 181 -5.97 6.09 -12.96
N ALA A 182 -5.73 7.35 -12.54
CA ALA A 182 -5.51 8.47 -13.44
C ALA A 182 -4.24 8.30 -14.29
N MET A 183 -3.15 7.81 -13.71
CA MET A 183 -1.90 7.49 -14.42
C MET A 183 -2.14 6.45 -15.52
N ILE A 184 -2.87 5.36 -15.21
CA ILE A 184 -3.21 4.32 -16.18
C ILE A 184 -4.13 4.89 -17.27
N ALA A 185 -5.18 5.62 -16.90
CA ALA A 185 -6.15 6.19 -17.85
C ALA A 185 -5.46 7.11 -18.88
N ARG A 186 -4.61 8.04 -18.42
CA ARG A 186 -3.83 8.92 -19.32
C ARG A 186 -2.91 8.09 -20.22
N GLY A 187 -2.19 7.15 -19.64
CA GLY A 187 -1.29 6.27 -20.38
C GLY A 187 -2.01 5.50 -21.49
N VAL A 188 -3.16 4.90 -21.18
CA VAL A 188 -3.98 4.15 -22.15
C VAL A 188 -4.50 5.04 -23.28
N VAL A 189 -4.90 6.28 -23.00
CA VAL A 189 -5.29 7.23 -24.05
C VAL A 189 -4.11 7.50 -24.99
N LEU A 190 -2.92 7.73 -24.44
CA LEU A 190 -1.71 7.99 -25.24
C LEU A 190 -1.32 6.77 -26.09
N THR A 191 -1.29 5.55 -25.53
CA THR A 191 -0.96 4.35 -26.30
C THR A 191 -1.96 4.10 -27.42
N ARG A 192 -3.27 4.22 -27.14
CA ARG A 192 -4.34 4.01 -28.15
C ARG A 192 -4.39 5.07 -29.25
N THR A 193 -3.82 6.24 -29.01
CA THR A 193 -3.71 7.31 -30.00
C THR A 193 -2.36 7.33 -30.72
N GLY A 194 -1.53 6.30 -30.55
CA GLY A 194 -0.24 6.15 -31.25
C GLY A 194 0.95 6.82 -30.56
N HIS A 195 0.80 7.34 -29.33
CA HIS A 195 1.83 8.06 -28.60
C HIS A 195 2.51 7.17 -27.54
N GLN A 196 3.08 6.04 -27.97
CA GLN A 196 3.66 5.01 -27.10
C GLN A 196 4.75 5.56 -26.17
N GLU A 197 5.73 6.29 -26.72
CA GLU A 197 6.83 6.86 -25.94
C GLU A 197 6.31 7.87 -24.91
N ALA A 198 5.38 8.75 -25.29
CA ALA A 198 4.77 9.71 -24.37
C ALA A 198 4.03 9.01 -23.22
N ALA A 199 3.39 7.86 -23.49
CA ALA A 199 2.69 7.09 -22.46
C ALA A 199 3.65 6.65 -21.34
N TYR A 200 4.88 6.24 -21.66
CA TYR A 200 5.89 5.84 -20.68
C TYR A 200 6.27 6.96 -19.70
N HIS A 201 6.25 8.21 -20.16
CA HIS A 201 6.62 9.38 -19.38
C HIS A 201 5.43 10.07 -18.71
N SER A 202 4.21 9.85 -19.21
CA SER A 202 2.97 10.52 -18.78
C SER A 202 2.63 10.41 -17.30
N THR A 203 3.20 9.42 -16.62
CA THR A 203 2.93 9.11 -15.21
C THR A 203 3.87 9.83 -14.25
N ALA A 204 4.97 10.40 -14.74
CA ALA A 204 6.05 10.91 -13.89
C ALA A 204 5.61 11.94 -12.85
N PRO A 205 4.80 12.96 -13.17
CA PRO A 205 4.41 13.99 -12.21
C PRO A 205 3.50 13.47 -11.08
N LEU A 206 2.78 12.36 -11.29
CA LEU A 206 1.88 11.80 -10.26
C LEU A 206 2.59 10.78 -9.35
N LYS A 207 3.80 10.33 -9.69
CA LYS A 207 4.52 9.30 -8.91
C LYS A 207 4.75 9.70 -7.44
N PRO A 208 5.19 10.94 -7.10
CA PRO A 208 5.37 11.32 -5.71
C PRO A 208 4.06 11.33 -4.92
N LEU A 209 2.99 11.88 -5.50
CA LEU A 209 1.65 11.90 -4.89
C LEU A 209 1.14 10.49 -4.63
N HIS A 210 1.26 9.60 -5.63
CA HIS A 210 0.89 8.20 -5.51
C HIS A 210 1.70 7.50 -4.41
N GLY A 211 3.03 7.62 -4.46
CA GLY A 211 3.95 6.97 -3.53
C GLY A 211 3.78 7.42 -2.07
N VAL A 212 3.69 8.73 -1.83
CA VAL A 212 3.46 9.24 -0.46
C VAL A 212 2.10 8.78 0.04
N SER A 213 1.04 8.85 -0.76
CA SER A 213 -0.30 8.49 -0.30
C SER A 213 -0.42 6.99 0.03
N LEU A 214 0.26 6.13 -0.74
CA LEU A 214 0.17 4.68 -0.63
C LEU A 214 0.59 4.15 0.77
N HIS A 215 1.63 4.74 1.35
CA HIS A 215 2.22 4.22 2.59
C HIS A 215 1.50 4.65 3.88
N ALA A 216 0.47 5.50 3.78
CA ALA A 216 -0.22 6.06 4.95
C ALA A 216 -0.89 4.97 5.81
N VAL A 217 -1.42 3.95 5.13
CA VAL A 217 -2.07 2.78 5.74
C VAL A 217 -1.10 1.93 6.57
N LEU A 218 0.20 1.98 6.27
CA LEU A 218 1.25 1.35 7.05
C LEU A 218 1.72 2.29 8.18
N VAL A 219 2.10 3.52 7.84
CA VAL A 219 2.82 4.43 8.75
C VAL A 219 1.96 4.86 9.93
N LEU A 220 0.73 5.33 9.68
CA LEU A 220 -0.12 5.90 10.74
C LEU A 220 -0.55 4.85 11.78
N PRO A 221 -1.05 3.66 11.40
CA PRO A 221 -1.39 2.63 12.39
C PRO A 221 -0.16 2.11 13.13
N SER A 222 1.00 1.98 12.46
CA SER A 222 2.25 1.57 13.10
C SER A 222 2.68 2.56 14.18
N LEU A 223 2.56 3.87 13.94
CA LEU A 223 2.81 4.90 14.95
C LEU A 223 1.87 4.76 16.15
N ALA A 224 0.56 4.60 15.91
CA ALA A 224 -0.41 4.42 17.00
C ALA A 224 -0.12 3.14 17.83
N TRP A 225 0.30 2.06 17.17
CA TRP A 225 0.73 0.83 17.83
C TRP A 225 2.02 1.01 18.64
N LEU A 226 3.04 1.67 18.09
CA LEU A 226 4.29 1.94 18.83
C LEU A 226 4.03 2.80 20.06
N LEU A 227 3.23 3.86 19.91
CA LEU A 227 2.80 4.71 21.02
C LEU A 227 2.03 3.92 22.08
N SER A 228 1.31 2.86 21.71
CA SER A 228 0.62 2.02 22.70
C SER A 228 1.57 1.34 23.69
N ARG A 229 2.85 1.19 23.34
CA ARG A 229 3.91 0.59 24.16
C ARG A 229 4.58 1.56 25.12
N THR A 230 4.26 2.86 25.07
CA THR A 230 4.84 3.86 25.96
C THR A 230 4.00 4.06 27.22
N SER A 231 4.60 4.64 28.27
CA SER A 231 3.93 5.03 29.52
C SER A 231 3.12 6.33 29.41
N TRP A 232 3.11 6.97 28.23
CA TRP A 232 2.45 8.27 28.04
C TRP A 232 0.94 8.17 28.21
N SER A 233 0.31 9.28 28.64
CA SER A 233 -1.15 9.33 28.77
C SER A 233 -1.84 9.10 27.42
N GLU A 234 -3.07 8.58 27.44
CA GLU A 234 -3.84 8.41 26.20
C GLU A 234 -4.02 9.71 25.43
N GLN A 235 -4.15 10.83 26.14
CA GLN A 235 -4.32 12.15 25.56
C GLN A 235 -3.10 12.59 24.75
N ILE A 236 -1.88 12.36 25.28
CA ILE A 236 -0.63 12.63 24.56
C ILE A 236 -0.55 11.75 23.31
N ARG A 237 -0.82 10.45 23.44
CA ARG A 237 -0.77 9.50 22.32
C ARG A 237 -1.74 9.89 21.20
N ARG A 238 -2.97 10.30 21.54
CA ARG A 238 -3.96 10.80 20.55
C ARG A 238 -3.49 12.09 19.87
N ARG A 239 -2.91 13.03 20.60
CA ARG A 239 -2.38 14.29 20.04
C ARG A 239 -1.26 14.02 19.04
N ILE A 240 -0.33 13.12 19.35
CA ILE A 240 0.77 12.76 18.45
C ILE A 240 0.23 12.11 17.18
N VAL A 241 -0.72 11.18 17.29
CA VAL A 241 -1.36 10.58 16.11
C VAL A 241 -2.08 11.64 15.27
N ALA A 242 -2.81 12.57 15.89
CA ALA A 242 -3.48 13.65 15.18
C ALA A 242 -2.49 14.57 14.46
N ALA A 243 -1.38 14.93 15.10
CA ALA A 243 -0.32 15.71 14.47
C ALA A 243 0.30 14.96 13.28
N ALA A 244 0.59 13.67 13.42
CA ALA A 244 1.13 12.84 12.34
C ALA A 244 0.16 12.73 11.15
N ILE A 245 -1.15 12.59 11.41
CA ILE A 245 -2.18 12.67 10.36
C ILE A 245 -2.12 14.02 9.65
N GLY A 246 -2.05 15.12 10.39
CA GLY A 246 -1.92 16.47 9.83
C GLY A 246 -0.68 16.62 8.94
N CYS A 247 0.49 16.17 9.41
CA CYS A 247 1.72 16.16 8.62
C CYS A 247 1.58 15.34 7.33
N TYR A 248 0.91 14.18 7.40
CA TYR A 248 0.66 13.35 6.23
C TYR A 248 -0.24 14.04 5.20
N VAL A 249 -1.31 14.69 5.68
CA VAL A 249 -2.21 15.47 4.82
C VAL A 249 -1.45 16.61 4.13
N VAL A 250 -0.60 17.34 4.86
CA VAL A 250 0.25 18.39 4.29
C VAL A 250 1.20 17.81 3.23
N ALA A 251 1.83 16.66 3.49
CA ALA A 251 2.72 16.02 2.52
C ALA A 251 1.98 15.59 1.25
N VAL A 252 0.77 15.03 1.37
CA VAL A 252 -0.08 14.65 0.24
C VAL A 252 -0.51 15.87 -0.56
N ILE A 253 -0.96 16.95 0.10
CA ILE A 253 -1.32 18.21 -0.56
C ILE A 253 -0.10 18.79 -1.28
N GLY A 254 1.06 18.85 -0.63
CA GLY A 254 2.29 19.35 -1.22
C GLY A 254 2.70 18.55 -2.46
N ALA A 255 2.63 17.22 -2.40
CA ALA A 255 2.88 16.35 -3.54
C ALA A 255 1.84 16.54 -4.66
N GLY A 256 0.58 16.82 -4.31
CA GLY A 256 -0.48 17.12 -5.27
C GLY A 256 -0.31 18.47 -5.96
N VAL A 257 0.05 19.52 -5.22
CA VAL A 257 0.39 20.84 -5.79
C VAL A 257 1.60 20.70 -6.71
N TRP A 258 2.65 20.01 -6.27
CA TRP A 258 3.81 19.73 -7.13
C TRP A 258 3.42 18.99 -8.40
N ALA A 259 2.59 17.96 -8.29
CA ALA A 259 2.10 17.21 -9.43
C ALA A 259 1.37 18.13 -10.42
N VAL A 260 0.43 18.97 -9.96
CA VAL A 260 -0.31 19.92 -10.81
C VAL A 260 0.60 20.93 -11.50
N LEU A 261 1.59 21.47 -10.80
CA LEU A 261 2.54 22.44 -11.36
C LEU A 261 3.50 21.83 -12.39
N THR A 262 3.60 20.50 -12.44
CA THR A 262 4.51 19.75 -13.32
C THR A 262 3.77 18.83 -14.30
N TYR A 263 2.43 18.82 -14.30
CA TYR A 263 1.58 17.86 -15.03
C TYR A 263 1.43 18.11 -16.53
#